data_AF-A0A7S2X8T3-F1
#
_entry.id   AF-A0A7S2X8T3-F1
#
_cell.length_a   1.000
_cell.length_b   1.000
_cell.length_c   1.000
_cell.angle_alpha   90.00
_cell.angle_beta   90.00
_cell.angle_gamma   90.00
#
_symmetry.space_group_name_H-M   'P 1'
#
loop_
_entity.id
_entity.type
_entity.pdbx_description
1 polymer ?
#
loop_
_entity_poly.entity_id
_entity_poly.type
_entity_poly.pdbx_seq_one_letter_code
_entity_poly.pdbx_strand_id
1 'polypeptide(L)'
;GAEFFVKKARQPAQLMFQGEAIGLRALYDTHTIRVPNVLYYGDRTDGQDGSFIIMESLKMGGRSSAYEFGVDMARLHLATPSVKEAAEGKFGFPIDNTCGATPQPNG
;
A
#
# COMPACT_ATOMS: atom_id res chain seq x y z
N GLY A 1 20.36 -14.71 2.63
CA GLY A 1 20.12 -13.49 1.83
C GLY A 1 18.84 -12.83 2.30
N ALA A 2 18.60 -11.56 1.95
CA ALA A 2 17.32 -10.92 2.19
C ALA A 2 16.27 -11.44 1.19
N GLU A 3 15.04 -11.68 1.65
CA GLU A 3 13.91 -12.12 0.81
C GLU A 3 13.00 -10.92 0.53
N PHE A 4 12.61 -10.76 -0.73
CA PHE A 4 11.72 -9.68 -1.19
C PHE A 4 10.52 -10.25 -1.92
N PHE A 5 9.37 -9.59 -1.77
CA PHE A 5 8.19 -9.89 -2.55
C PHE A 5 8.09 -8.88 -3.70
N VAL A 6 7.88 -9.37 -4.93
CA VAL A 6 7.85 -8.55 -6.14
C VAL A 6 6.58 -8.83 -6.93
N LYS A 7 5.75 -7.80 -7.15
CA LYS A 7 4.66 -7.85 -8.13
C LYS A 7 5.14 -7.20 -9.42
N LYS A 8 4.77 -7.78 -10.56
CA LYS A 8 5.13 -7.29 -11.90
C LYS A 8 3.89 -7.21 -12.78
N ALA A 9 3.79 -6.15 -13.55
CA ALA A 9 2.85 -5.99 -14.64
C ALA A 9 3.62 -6.00 -15.98
N ARG A 10 3.07 -6.65 -17.01
CA ARG A 10 3.68 -6.65 -18.36
C ARG A 10 3.39 -5.37 -19.14
N GLN A 11 2.36 -4.63 -18.74
CA GLN A 11 2.01 -3.33 -19.31
C GLN A 11 2.40 -2.23 -18.32
N PRO A 12 2.63 -0.99 -18.79
CA PRO A 12 2.86 0.14 -17.91
C PRO A 12 1.71 0.29 -16.90
N ALA A 13 2.04 0.16 -15.63
CA ALA A 13 1.13 0.21 -14.49
C ALA A 13 1.75 1.00 -13.33
N GLN A 14 2.61 1.97 -13.63
CA GLN A 14 3.33 2.77 -12.65
C GLN A 14 2.37 3.46 -11.68
N LEU A 15 1.29 4.05 -12.18
CA LEU A 15 0.27 4.72 -11.35
C LEU A 15 -0.42 3.76 -10.38
N MET A 16 -0.70 2.53 -10.82
CA MET A 16 -1.28 1.50 -9.96
C MET A 16 -0.31 1.13 -8.83
N PHE A 17 0.97 0.88 -9.14
CA PHE A 17 1.97 0.56 -8.12
C PHE A 17 2.34 1.75 -7.24
N GLN A 18 2.26 2.98 -7.75
CA GLN A 18 2.39 4.20 -6.96
C GLN A 18 1.23 4.30 -5.94
N GLY A 19 -0.01 4.08 -6.38
CA GLY A 19 -1.19 4.00 -5.51
C GLY A 19 -1.03 2.98 -4.40
N GLU A 20 -0.63 1.76 -4.75
CA GLU A 20 -0.36 0.69 -3.79
C GLU A 20 0.78 1.07 -2.81
N ALA A 21 1.87 1.65 -3.32
CA ALA A 21 3.01 2.04 -2.51
C ALA A 21 2.66 3.12 -1.47
N ILE A 22 1.92 4.15 -1.88
CA ILE A 22 1.50 5.23 -0.99
C ILE A 22 0.46 4.70 0.02
N GLY A 23 -0.48 3.86 -0.40
CA GLY A 23 -1.44 3.22 0.49
C GLY A 23 -0.77 2.36 1.57
N LEU A 24 0.18 1.50 1.19
CA LEU A 24 0.92 0.67 2.14
C LEU A 24 1.77 1.49 3.11
N ARG A 25 2.40 2.58 2.64
CA ARG A 25 3.15 3.49 3.52
C ARG A 25 2.24 4.22 4.51
N ALA A 26 1.09 4.72 4.06
CA ALA A 26 0.11 5.34 4.94
C ALA A 26 -0.37 4.39 6.04
N LEU A 27 -0.62 3.12 5.71
CA LEU A 27 -0.95 2.09 6.70
C LEU A 27 0.22 1.82 7.65
N TYR A 28 1.43 1.65 7.11
CA TYR A 28 2.65 1.36 7.88
C TYR A 28 2.94 2.43 8.93
N ASP A 29 2.81 3.70 8.56
CA ASP A 29 3.14 4.85 9.41
C ASP A 29 2.20 4.98 10.63
N THR A 30 1.03 4.36 10.60
CA THR A 30 0.13 4.33 11.76
C THR A 30 0.61 3.42 12.88
N HIS A 31 1.50 2.46 12.59
CA HIS A 31 1.95 1.41 13.51
C HIS A 31 0.80 0.62 14.17
N THR A 32 -0.31 0.42 13.44
CA THR A 32 -1.51 -0.26 13.98
C THR A 32 -1.66 -1.68 13.44
N ILE A 33 -1.78 -1.83 12.12
CA ILE A 33 -1.93 -3.11 11.44
C ILE A 33 -0.63 -3.51 10.73
N ARG A 34 -0.34 -4.82 10.71
CA ARG A 34 0.81 -5.34 9.98
C ARG A 34 0.58 -5.30 8.47
N VAL A 35 1.40 -4.51 7.78
CA VAL A 35 1.51 -4.45 6.31
C VAL A 35 2.97 -4.64 5.87
N PRO A 36 3.23 -5.10 4.63
CA PRO A 36 4.59 -5.16 4.10
C PRO A 36 5.17 -3.76 3.90
N ASN A 37 6.41 -3.54 4.32
CA ASN A 37 7.10 -2.29 4.04
C ASN A 37 7.48 -2.18 2.54
N VAL A 38 7.15 -1.06 1.91
CA VAL A 38 7.44 -0.82 0.49
C VAL A 38 8.85 -0.26 0.33
N LEU A 39 9.66 -0.97 -0.45
CA LEU A 39 11.05 -0.60 -0.72
C LEU A 39 11.15 0.28 -1.96
N TYR A 40 10.54 -0.14 -3.06
CA TYR A 40 10.62 0.57 -4.34
C TYR A 40 9.48 0.20 -5.29
N TYR A 41 9.13 1.08 -6.21
CA TYR A 41 8.27 0.79 -7.36
C TYR A 41 8.75 1.60 -8.57
N GLY A 42 8.47 1.13 -9.78
CA GLY A 42 8.85 1.84 -11.00
C GLY A 42 8.59 1.04 -12.28
N ASP A 43 8.95 1.66 -13.40
CA ASP A 43 8.92 1.01 -14.71
C ASP A 43 10.20 0.22 -14.98
N ARG A 44 10.07 -0.76 -15.85
CA ARG A 44 11.19 -1.56 -16.34
C ARG A 44 12.07 -0.70 -17.24
N THR A 45 13.38 -0.77 -17.03
CA THR A 45 14.38 -0.04 -17.82
C THR A 45 15.23 -0.96 -18.69
N ASP A 46 14.92 -2.26 -18.73
CA ASP A 46 15.66 -3.29 -19.46
C ASP A 46 15.18 -3.47 -20.91
N GLY A 47 14.54 -2.44 -21.47
CA GLY A 47 14.02 -2.44 -22.84
C GLY A 47 12.71 -3.20 -23.03
N GLN A 48 12.08 -3.68 -21.95
CA GLN A 48 10.76 -4.29 -21.98
C GLN A 48 9.73 -3.38 -21.32
N ASP A 49 8.50 -3.40 -21.82
CA ASP A 49 7.37 -2.74 -21.17
C ASP A 49 7.03 -3.39 -19.83
N GLY A 50 6.44 -2.59 -18.94
CA GLY A 50 5.92 -3.06 -17.68
C GLY A 50 6.41 -2.28 -16.48
N SER A 51 5.78 -2.55 -15.35
CA SER A 51 6.08 -1.91 -14.07
C SER A 51 6.16 -2.94 -12.95
N PHE A 52 6.71 -2.55 -11.81
CA PHE A 52 6.85 -3.42 -10.67
C PHE A 52 6.81 -2.66 -9.34
N ILE A 53 6.56 -3.39 -8.26
CA ILE A 53 6.73 -2.97 -6.87
C ILE A 53 7.51 -4.05 -6.11
N ILE A 54 8.46 -3.61 -5.29
CA ILE A 54 9.30 -4.41 -4.41
C ILE A 54 8.96 -4.04 -2.97
N MET A 55 8.66 -5.05 -2.16
CA MET A 55 8.28 -4.88 -0.76
C MET A 55 8.86 -6.00 0.12
N GLU A 56 8.75 -5.81 1.42
CA GLU A 56 9.05 -6.81 2.43
C GLU A 56 8.33 -8.14 2.12
N SER A 57 9.08 -9.25 2.16
CA SER A 57 8.49 -10.59 2.11
C SER A 57 7.97 -10.99 3.49
N LEU A 58 6.65 -11.07 3.64
CA LEU A 58 6.03 -11.55 4.87
C LEU A 58 5.99 -13.08 4.86
N LYS A 59 6.53 -13.70 5.92
CA LYS A 59 6.38 -15.14 6.14
C LYS A 59 4.96 -15.42 6.62
N MET A 60 4.07 -15.66 5.67
CA MET A 60 2.68 -15.99 5.95
C MET A 60 2.59 -17.37 6.62
N GLY A 61 1.76 -17.48 7.66
CA GLY A 61 1.57 -18.69 8.43
C GLY A 61 0.95 -18.38 9.80
N GLY A 62 0.79 -19.42 10.62
CA GLY A 62 0.20 -19.28 11.96
C GLY A 62 -1.34 -19.28 11.96
N ARG A 63 -1.92 -18.99 13.13
CA ARG A 63 -3.37 -18.89 13.33
C ARG A 63 -3.77 -17.43 13.22
N SER A 64 -4.84 -17.14 12.48
CA SER A 64 -5.45 -15.81 12.46
C SER A 64 -6.42 -15.64 13.63
N SER A 65 -6.55 -14.41 14.12
CA SER A 65 -7.54 -14.00 15.11
C SER A 65 -8.34 -12.82 14.57
N ALA A 66 -9.64 -13.06 14.30
CA ALA A 66 -10.53 -12.00 13.86
C ALA A 66 -10.72 -10.91 14.92
N TYR A 67 -10.63 -11.29 16.21
CA TYR A 67 -10.72 -10.36 17.32
C TYR A 67 -9.52 -9.40 17.35
N GLU A 68 -8.30 -9.93 17.28
CA GLU A 68 -7.08 -9.10 17.26
C GLU A 68 -7.04 -8.20 16.04
N PHE A 69 -7.36 -8.75 14.87
CA PHE A 69 -7.48 -7.96 13.64
C PHE A 69 -8.52 -6.83 13.77
N GLY A 70 -9.67 -7.10 14.39
CA GLY A 70 -10.69 -6.08 14.63
C GLY A 70 -10.21 -4.96 15.56
N VAL A 71 -9.43 -5.30 16.60
CA VAL A 71 -8.81 -4.33 17.51
C VAL A 71 -7.79 -3.46 16.77
N ASP A 72 -6.92 -4.06 15.96
CA ASP A 72 -5.91 -3.32 15.19
C ASP A 72 -6.54 -2.45 14.10
N MET A 73 -7.62 -2.93 13.47
CA MET A 73 -8.39 -2.12 12.52
C MET A 73 -9.07 -0.92 13.19
N ALA A 74 -9.59 -1.09 14.41
CA ALA A 74 -10.13 0.03 15.18
C ALA A 74 -9.04 1.05 15.55
N ARG A 75 -7.83 0.59 15.92
CA ARG A 75 -6.68 1.47 16.15
C ARG A 75 -6.30 2.22 14.89
N LEU A 76 -6.27 1.55 13.73
CA LEU A 76 -6.01 2.19 12.44
C LEU A 76 -6.99 3.33 12.16
N HIS A 77 -8.29 3.10 12.36
CA HIS A 77 -9.32 4.13 12.15
C HIS A 77 -9.20 5.32 13.10
N LEU A 78 -8.65 5.12 14.31
CA LEU A 78 -8.45 6.17 15.31
C LEU A 78 -7.08 6.84 15.22
N ALA A 79 -6.19 6.34 14.36
CA ALA A 79 -4.84 6.89 14.21
C ALA A 79 -4.89 8.31 13.66
N THR A 80 -3.97 9.16 14.12
CA THR A 80 -3.82 10.52 13.58
C THR A 80 -3.38 10.42 12.12
N PRO A 81 -4.12 11.02 11.17
CA PRO A 81 -3.72 11.01 9.76
C PRO A 81 -2.37 11.71 9.57
N SER A 82 -1.52 11.13 8.72
CA SER A 82 -0.22 11.72 8.39
C SER A 82 -0.30 12.93 7.45
N VAL A 83 -1.45 13.11 6.79
CA VAL A 83 -1.72 14.21 5.85
C VAL A 83 -2.62 15.27 6.49
N LYS A 84 -2.27 16.54 6.26
CA LYS A 84 -2.92 17.70 6.88
C LYS A 84 -4.40 17.79 6.53
N GLU A 85 -4.75 17.54 5.27
CA GLU A 85 -6.13 17.60 4.76
C GLU A 85 -7.03 16.62 5.51
N ALA A 86 -6.53 15.41 5.74
CA ALA A 86 -7.25 14.38 6.51
C ALA A 86 -7.34 14.76 8.00
N ALA A 87 -6.29 15.35 8.58
CA ALA A 87 -6.34 15.88 9.94
C ALA A 87 -7.35 17.05 10.09
N GLU A 88 -7.61 17.79 9.02
CA GLU A 88 -8.67 18.82 8.93
C GLU A 88 -10.07 18.23 8.66
N GLY A 89 -10.20 16.90 8.57
CA GLY A 89 -11.47 16.21 8.35
C GLY A 89 -11.94 16.17 6.90
N LYS A 90 -11.06 16.43 5.93
CA LYS A 90 -11.39 16.26 4.50
C LYS A 90 -11.32 14.80 4.10
N PHE A 91 -12.23 14.41 3.22
CA PHE A 91 -12.22 13.09 2.58
C PHE A 91 -11.37 13.12 1.32
N GLY A 92 -10.70 12.00 1.04
CA GLY A 92 -9.86 11.84 -0.15
C GLY A 92 -8.56 11.10 0.17
N PHE A 93 -7.65 11.12 -0.80
CA PHE A 93 -6.31 10.56 -0.69
C PHE A 93 -5.34 11.40 -1.51
N PRO A 94 -4.03 11.44 -1.21
CA PRO A 94 -3.10 12.35 -1.89
C PRO A 94 -2.96 12.14 -3.41
N ILE A 95 -3.36 10.99 -3.93
CA ILE A 95 -3.38 10.68 -5.35
C ILE A 95 -4.61 9.86 -5.71
N ASP A 96 -5.07 9.99 -6.95
CA ASP A 96 -5.95 8.99 -7.57
C ASP A 96 -5.26 7.63 -7.57
N ASN A 97 -6.04 6.58 -7.31
CA ASN A 97 -5.53 5.21 -7.27
C ASN A 97 -6.53 4.26 -7.94
N THR A 98 -6.43 2.97 -7.66
CA THR A 98 -7.32 1.97 -8.22
C THR A 98 -7.82 1.00 -7.16
N CYS A 99 -9.06 0.53 -7.31
CA CYS A 99 -9.58 -0.63 -6.61
C CYS A 99 -9.60 -1.80 -7.60
N GLY A 100 -8.58 -2.67 -7.52
CA GLY A 100 -8.26 -3.59 -8.61
C GLY A 100 -7.82 -2.83 -9.86
N ALA A 101 -8.48 -3.06 -10.99
CA ALA A 101 -8.24 -2.33 -12.24
C ALA A 101 -9.12 -1.07 -12.38
N THR A 102 -10.08 -0.85 -11.48
CA THR A 102 -11.04 0.25 -11.57
C THR A 102 -10.41 1.53 -11.01
N PRO A 103 -10.37 2.64 -11.76
CA PRO A 103 -9.93 3.93 -11.24
C PRO A 103 -10.77 4.38 -10.05
N GLN A 104 -10.11 4.93 -9.04
CA GLN A 104 -10.70 5.59 -7.89
C GLN A 104 -10.18 7.03 -7.83
N PRO A 105 -10.99 8.00 -8.28
CA PRO A 105 -10.70 9.42 -8.10
C PRO A 105 -10.74 9.77 -6.61
N ASN A 106 -9.72 10.49 -6.12
CA ASN A 106 -9.54 10.79 -4.69
C ASN A 106 -9.66 12.28 -4.33
N GLY A 107 -10.11 13.12 -5.28
CA GLY A 107 -10.66 14.45 -5.01
C GLY A 107 -9.67 15.60 -5.13
#